data_AF-A0A968U1I7-F1
#
_entry.id   AF-A0A968U1I7-F1
#
_cell.length_a   1.000
_cell.length_b   1.000
_cell.length_c   1.000
_cell.angle_alpha   90.00
_cell.angle_beta   90.00
_cell.angle_gamma   90.00
#
_symmetry.space_group_name_H-M   'P 1'
#
loop_
_entity.id
_entity.type
_entity.pdbx_description
1 polymer ?
#
loop_
_entity_poly.entity_id
_entity_poly.type
_entity_poly.pdbx_seq_one_letter_code
_entity_poly.pdbx_strand_id
1 'polypeptide(L)'
;MPIRGAFGGNNNRADLRARPMVWADRSGAVIRSVADVETRYEQPLLPDWIHRDIINAMGIIEGLPRPFCNPMPYFVDKSHLNLSLSCCTFKRPDGGLTCEVLIASGDVALEWLRNVNGTCGPEYEALERELQIIHSDRWALLPEQVRQRVAVWCRFQTRERFMLYLNDAEMASRDAGLAGLVITDRRMVYHKFHHNGQVDLSSPGTLLLKKMDDFIQLYYEGWNMPGHRVKLVKLKPEDANNLAANLTEYPTLQIQQSGA
;
A
#
# COMPACT_ATOMS: atom_id res chain seq x y z
N MET A 1 -1.09 28.10 7.71
CA MET A 1 -1.36 26.64 7.82
C MET A 1 -0.06 25.93 7.48
N PRO A 2 0.40 24.97 8.31
CA PRO A 2 1.57 24.17 7.97
C PRO A 2 1.30 23.40 6.68
N ILE A 3 2.28 23.39 5.77
CA ILE A 3 2.26 22.54 4.58
C ILE A 3 2.75 21.17 5.03
N ARG A 4 1.87 20.18 4.95
CA ARG A 4 2.18 18.79 5.28
C ARG A 4 1.64 17.93 4.14
N GLY A 5 2.47 17.01 3.67
CA GLY A 5 2.07 15.95 2.76
C GLY A 5 0.89 15.23 3.36
N ALA A 6 -0.21 15.24 2.61
CA ALA A 6 -1.45 14.58 2.97
C ALA A 6 -1.21 13.08 3.17
N PHE A 7 -0.22 12.47 2.52
CA PHE A 7 0.10 11.05 2.63
C PHE A 7 1.56 10.89 3.06
N GLY A 8 1.82 10.15 4.15
CA GLY A 8 3.17 9.91 4.68
C GLY A 8 3.71 10.98 5.63
N GLY A 9 2.98 12.08 5.86
CA GLY A 9 3.28 13.05 6.91
C GLY A 9 4.54 13.91 6.70
N ASN A 10 5.22 13.77 5.55
CA ASN A 10 6.37 14.58 5.17
C ASN A 10 5.99 16.07 5.23
N ASN A 11 6.80 16.88 5.91
CA ASN A 11 6.60 18.32 6.06
C ASN A 11 7.73 19.14 5.39
N ASN A 12 8.70 18.48 4.76
CA ASN A 12 9.73 19.14 4.00
C ASN A 12 9.14 19.63 2.68
N ARG A 13 8.93 20.94 2.58
CA ARG A 13 8.36 21.59 1.41
C ARG A 13 9.10 21.26 0.10
N ALA A 14 10.42 21.07 0.17
CA ALA A 14 11.24 20.73 -0.99
C ALA A 14 10.90 19.35 -1.58
N ASP A 15 10.29 18.46 -0.79
CA ASP A 15 9.93 17.10 -1.19
C ASP A 15 8.45 16.97 -1.58
N LEU A 16 7.70 18.07 -1.51
CA LEU A 16 6.26 18.08 -1.73
C LEU A 16 5.88 18.75 -3.06
N ARG A 17 4.72 18.34 -3.59
CA ARG A 17 4.00 18.99 -4.69
C ARG A 17 2.57 19.28 -4.25
N ALA A 18 1.96 20.32 -4.81
CA ALA A 18 0.53 20.59 -4.62
C ALA A 18 -0.27 20.03 -5.80
N ARG A 19 -1.28 19.22 -5.51
CA ARG A 19 -2.27 18.74 -6.49
C ARG A 19 -3.64 19.34 -6.18
N PRO A 20 -4.46 19.66 -7.19
CA PRO A 20 -5.83 20.06 -6.92
C PRO A 20 -6.68 18.85 -6.54
N MET A 21 -7.59 19.04 -5.59
CA MET A 21 -8.70 18.12 -5.39
C MET A 21 -9.66 18.23 -6.59
N VAL A 22 -9.96 17.10 -7.25
CA VAL A 22 -10.81 17.06 -8.45
C VAL A 22 -12.14 16.38 -8.13
N TRP A 23 -13.25 17.08 -8.42
CA TRP A 23 -14.60 16.60 -8.18
C TRP A 23 -15.19 15.97 -9.46
N ALA A 24 -15.12 14.66 -9.57
CA ALA A 24 -15.75 13.94 -10.67
C ALA A 24 -17.28 13.94 -10.50
N ASP A 25 -17.98 14.73 -11.33
CA ASP A 25 -19.43 14.65 -11.43
C ASP A 25 -19.83 13.37 -12.19
N ARG A 26 -20.32 12.38 -11.45
CA ARG A 26 -20.80 11.12 -12.03
C ARG A 26 -22.05 11.28 -12.89
N SER A 27 -22.75 12.41 -12.79
CA SER A 27 -23.99 12.67 -13.52
C SER A 27 -23.80 13.46 -14.82
N GLY A 28 -22.70 14.23 -14.96
CA GLY A 28 -22.48 15.14 -16.08
C GLY A 28 -21.27 14.83 -17.00
N ALA A 29 -20.39 13.90 -16.60
CA ALA A 29 -19.27 13.33 -17.38
C ALA A 29 -18.47 14.29 -18.29
N VAL A 30 -18.11 15.50 -17.81
CA VAL A 30 -17.17 16.39 -18.52
C VAL A 30 -15.71 15.94 -18.32
N ILE A 31 -15.39 15.38 -17.15
CA ILE A 31 -14.03 14.92 -16.82
C ILE A 31 -13.89 13.44 -17.16
N ARG A 32 -12.96 13.14 -18.06
CA ARG A 32 -12.67 11.77 -18.51
C ARG A 32 -11.68 11.04 -17.60
N SER A 33 -10.80 11.78 -16.93
CA SER A 33 -9.74 11.23 -16.07
C SER A 33 -9.38 12.25 -14.99
N VAL A 34 -9.49 11.84 -13.72
CA VAL A 34 -9.04 12.65 -12.58
C VAL A 34 -7.53 12.85 -12.63
N ALA A 35 -6.78 11.80 -12.99
CA ALA A 35 -5.33 11.82 -13.07
C ALA A 35 -4.81 12.87 -14.08
N ASP A 36 -5.53 13.06 -15.20
CA ASP A 36 -5.15 14.04 -16.22
C ASP A 36 -5.30 15.46 -15.68
N VAL A 37 -6.38 15.72 -14.93
CA VAL A 37 -6.62 17.02 -14.29
C VAL A 37 -5.57 17.26 -13.21
N GLU A 38 -5.30 16.29 -12.34
CA GLU A 38 -4.26 16.43 -11.31
C GLU A 38 -2.90 16.73 -11.94
N THR A 39 -2.51 15.96 -12.96
CA THR A 39 -1.21 16.14 -13.65
C THR A 39 -1.11 17.51 -14.33
N ARG A 40 -2.19 17.97 -14.98
CA ARG A 40 -2.21 19.25 -15.69
C ARG A 40 -2.07 20.45 -14.75
N TYR A 41 -2.63 20.35 -13.55
CA TYR A 41 -2.74 21.46 -12.62
C TYR A 41 -1.83 21.30 -11.38
N GLU A 42 -1.03 20.22 -11.30
CA GLU A 42 -0.03 20.02 -10.26
C GLU A 42 1.00 21.16 -10.27
N GLN A 43 1.36 21.66 -9.08
CA GLN A 43 2.33 22.73 -8.92
C GLN A 43 3.50 22.29 -8.02
N PRO A 44 4.75 22.63 -8.38
CA PRO A 44 5.85 22.51 -7.44
C PRO A 44 5.67 23.51 -6.29
N LEU A 45 6.23 23.21 -5.12
CA LEU A 45 6.22 24.14 -3.99
C LEU A 45 7.51 24.92 -3.94
N LEU A 46 7.47 26.20 -4.35
CA LEU A 46 8.60 27.10 -4.15
C LEU A 46 8.71 27.52 -2.68
N PRO A 47 9.93 27.79 -2.17
CA PRO A 47 10.16 28.10 -0.75
C PRO A 47 9.29 29.23 -0.21
N ASP A 48 9.17 30.32 -0.98
CA ASP A 48 8.53 31.56 -0.54
C ASP A 48 7.03 31.64 -0.86
N TRP A 49 6.47 30.62 -1.51
CA TRP A 49 5.05 30.64 -1.87
C TRP A 49 4.16 30.59 -0.63
N ILE A 50 3.13 31.42 -0.59
CA ILE A 50 2.02 31.28 0.34
C ILE A 50 0.86 30.51 -0.32
N HIS A 51 -0.15 30.13 0.47
CA HIS A 51 -1.29 29.35 -0.03
C HIS A 51 -2.00 30.03 -1.21
N ARG A 52 -2.08 31.37 -1.18
CA ARG A 52 -2.67 32.16 -2.28
C ARG A 52 -1.88 32.00 -3.58
N ASP A 53 -0.56 31.96 -3.53
CA ASP A 53 0.28 31.82 -4.73
C ASP A 53 0.06 30.47 -5.39
N ILE A 54 -0.10 29.41 -4.58
CA ILE A 54 -0.39 28.05 -5.05
C ILE A 54 -1.75 28.02 -5.78
N ILE A 55 -2.79 28.57 -5.15
CA ILE A 55 -4.13 28.67 -5.76
C ILE A 55 -4.09 29.46 -7.07
N ASN A 56 -3.38 30.59 -7.07
CA ASN A 56 -3.26 31.43 -8.26
C ASN A 56 -2.48 30.72 -9.38
N ALA A 57 -1.43 29.98 -9.05
CA ALA A 57 -0.64 29.21 -10.00
C ALA A 57 -1.43 28.05 -10.61
N MET A 58 -2.29 27.38 -9.82
CA MET A 58 -3.22 26.38 -10.33
C MET A 58 -4.29 27.00 -11.25
N GLY A 59 -4.78 28.20 -10.92
CA GLY A 59 -5.84 28.85 -11.69
C GLY A 59 -7.17 28.11 -11.64
N ILE A 60 -8.08 28.41 -12.57
CA ILE A 60 -9.38 27.74 -12.66
C ILE A 60 -9.21 26.38 -13.35
N ILE A 61 -9.76 25.34 -12.72
CA ILE A 61 -9.76 23.98 -13.28
C ILE A 61 -10.85 23.90 -14.36
N GLU A 62 -10.43 23.77 -15.61
CA GLU A 62 -11.31 23.66 -16.76
C GLU A 62 -12.15 22.37 -16.70
N GLY A 63 -13.41 22.46 -17.11
CA GLY A 63 -14.32 21.31 -17.16
C GLY A 63 -14.99 20.96 -15.83
N LEU A 64 -14.65 21.61 -14.73
CA LEU A 64 -15.38 21.51 -13.47
C LEU A 64 -16.48 22.58 -13.37
N PRO A 65 -17.66 22.26 -12.79
CA PRO A 65 -18.69 23.25 -12.51
C PRO A 65 -18.28 24.13 -11.31
N ARG A 66 -18.85 25.34 -11.22
CA ARG A 66 -18.73 26.16 -10.00
C ARG A 66 -19.50 25.51 -8.85
N PRO A 67 -18.99 25.56 -7.60
CA PRO A 67 -17.74 26.19 -7.17
C PRO A 67 -16.50 25.30 -7.29
N PHE A 68 -16.66 24.04 -7.70
CA PHE A 68 -15.60 23.00 -7.74
C PHE A 68 -14.47 23.27 -8.74
N CYS A 69 -14.66 24.20 -9.68
CA CYS A 69 -13.59 24.67 -10.57
C CYS A 69 -12.51 25.52 -9.87
N ASN A 70 -12.74 25.95 -8.63
CA ASN A 70 -11.71 26.62 -7.84
C ASN A 70 -10.83 25.55 -7.17
N PRO A 71 -9.50 25.63 -7.31
CA PRO A 71 -8.61 24.58 -6.83
C PRO A 71 -8.62 24.55 -5.29
N MET A 72 -8.76 23.35 -4.75
CA MET A 72 -8.54 23.06 -3.34
C MET A 72 -7.26 22.21 -3.26
N PRO A 73 -6.09 22.82 -3.05
CA PRO A 73 -4.83 22.09 -3.12
C PRO A 73 -4.66 21.17 -1.92
N TYR A 74 -4.12 19.99 -2.18
CA TYR A 74 -3.56 19.09 -1.18
C TYR A 74 -2.12 18.77 -1.54
N PHE A 75 -1.30 18.38 -0.56
CA PHE A 75 0.13 18.20 -0.76
C PHE A 75 0.48 16.72 -0.80
N VAL A 76 1.38 16.31 -1.69
CA VAL A 76 1.86 14.93 -1.81
C VAL A 76 3.36 14.91 -1.93
N ASP A 77 3.99 13.80 -1.53
CA ASP A 77 5.41 13.59 -1.79
C ASP A 77 5.67 13.51 -3.31
N LYS A 78 6.83 14.02 -3.75
CA LYS A 78 7.29 13.92 -5.15
C LYS A 78 7.35 12.48 -5.65
N SER A 79 7.56 11.50 -4.76
CA SER A 79 7.57 10.08 -5.13
C SER A 79 6.17 9.44 -5.19
N HIS A 80 5.12 10.15 -4.80
CA HIS A 80 3.77 9.58 -4.72
C HIS A 80 3.09 9.58 -6.11
N LEU A 81 2.90 8.38 -6.67
CA LEU A 81 2.43 8.21 -8.06
C LEU A 81 0.92 7.97 -8.17
N ASN A 82 0.24 7.61 -7.08
CA ASN A 82 -1.16 7.22 -7.12
C ASN A 82 -2.11 8.41 -6.97
N LEU A 83 -3.38 8.19 -7.38
CA LEU A 83 -4.49 9.05 -6.99
C LEU A 83 -4.65 8.98 -5.47
N SER A 84 -4.37 10.10 -4.84
CA SER A 84 -4.35 10.27 -3.41
C SER A 84 -5.74 10.51 -2.83
N LEU A 85 -6.58 11.24 -3.57
CA LEU A 85 -7.94 11.59 -3.21
C LEU A 85 -8.85 11.36 -4.42
N SER A 86 -10.05 10.81 -4.19
CA SER A 86 -11.09 10.73 -5.20
C SER A 86 -12.33 11.44 -4.67
N CYS A 87 -12.75 12.51 -5.35
CA CYS A 87 -13.91 13.28 -4.91
C CYS A 87 -15.02 13.14 -5.94
N CYS A 88 -16.21 12.78 -5.50
CA CYS A 88 -17.38 12.61 -6.35
C CYS A 88 -18.49 13.53 -5.89
N THR A 89 -19.28 14.04 -6.84
CA THR A 89 -20.53 14.74 -6.53
C THR A 89 -21.72 13.95 -7.04
N PHE A 90 -22.80 13.94 -6.27
CA PHE A 90 -24.05 13.28 -6.60
C PHE A 90 -25.19 14.27 -6.48
N LYS A 91 -26.06 14.31 -7.48
CA LYS A 91 -27.31 15.06 -7.40
C LYS A 91 -28.38 14.20 -6.71
N ARG A 92 -28.94 14.72 -5.62
CA ARG A 92 -30.02 14.09 -4.88
C ARG A 92 -31.38 14.32 -5.59
N PRO A 93 -32.38 13.45 -5.37
CA PRO A 93 -33.71 13.59 -5.97
C PRO A 93 -34.41 14.93 -5.66
N ASP A 94 -34.11 15.53 -4.51
CA ASP A 94 -34.62 16.84 -4.07
C ASP A 94 -33.92 18.03 -4.76
N GLY A 95 -32.98 17.77 -5.67
CA GLY A 95 -32.17 18.80 -6.34
C GLY A 95 -30.93 19.22 -5.55
N GLY A 96 -30.72 18.70 -4.33
CA GLY A 96 -29.50 18.93 -3.56
C GLY A 96 -28.26 18.26 -4.17
N LEU A 97 -27.08 18.65 -3.70
CA LEU A 97 -25.82 18.01 -4.05
C LEU A 97 -25.23 17.32 -2.81
N THR A 98 -24.70 16.12 -2.99
CA THR A 98 -23.88 15.40 -2.01
C THR A 98 -22.46 15.31 -2.57
N CYS A 99 -21.48 15.52 -1.69
CA CYS A 99 -20.06 15.45 -2.01
C CYS A 99 -19.47 14.27 -1.24
N GLU A 100 -18.85 13.32 -1.93
CA GLU A 100 -18.11 12.21 -1.34
C GLU A 100 -16.63 12.42 -1.57
N VAL A 101 -15.83 12.28 -0.51
CA VAL A 101 -14.37 12.32 -0.58
C VAL A 101 -13.86 10.97 -0.13
N LEU A 102 -13.19 10.25 -1.03
CA LEU A 102 -12.52 8.99 -0.75
C LEU A 102 -11.04 9.29 -0.51
N ILE A 103 -10.60 9.03 0.72
CA ILE A 103 -9.22 9.17 1.17
C ILE A 103 -8.62 7.78 1.25
N ALA A 104 -7.67 7.46 0.36
CA ALA A 104 -7.13 6.10 0.26
C ALA A 104 -6.28 5.68 1.47
N SER A 105 -5.68 6.65 2.17
CA SER A 105 -4.92 6.39 3.39
C SER A 105 -5.79 6.55 4.61
N GLY A 106 -5.91 5.48 5.40
CA GLY A 106 -6.71 5.51 6.60
C GLY A 106 -6.19 6.48 7.66
N ASP A 107 -4.87 6.58 7.89
CA ASP A 107 -4.28 7.58 8.82
C ASP A 107 -4.80 9.00 8.54
N VAL A 108 -4.81 9.33 7.25
CA VAL A 108 -5.19 10.63 6.73
C VAL A 108 -6.69 10.82 6.83
N ALA A 109 -7.46 9.76 6.53
CA ALA A 109 -8.90 9.76 6.72
C ALA A 109 -9.27 9.95 8.20
N LEU A 110 -8.52 9.35 9.12
CA LEU A 110 -8.72 9.48 10.57
C LEU A 110 -8.35 10.88 11.05
N GLU A 111 -7.22 11.43 10.61
CA GLU A 111 -6.84 12.82 10.90
C GLU A 111 -7.86 13.81 10.34
N TRP A 112 -8.36 13.59 9.13
CA TRP A 112 -9.43 14.38 8.54
C TRP A 112 -10.71 14.30 9.36
N LEU A 113 -11.14 13.08 9.71
CA LEU A 113 -12.35 12.84 10.50
C LEU A 113 -12.25 13.49 11.89
N ARG A 114 -11.08 13.42 12.54
CA ARG A 114 -10.79 14.14 13.79
C ARG A 114 -11.02 15.64 13.65
N ASN A 115 -10.54 16.23 12.56
CA ASN A 115 -10.58 17.68 12.36
C ASN A 115 -11.99 18.17 11.96
N VAL A 116 -12.78 17.34 11.27
CA VAL A 116 -14.13 17.71 10.81
C VAL A 116 -15.21 17.36 11.83
N ASN A 117 -15.15 16.16 12.43
CA ASN A 117 -16.20 15.61 13.29
C ASN A 117 -15.77 15.48 14.77
N GLY A 118 -14.49 15.70 15.10
CA GLY A 118 -13.94 15.45 16.43
C GLY A 118 -13.54 13.97 16.65
N THR A 119 -13.16 13.63 17.88
CA THR A 119 -12.68 12.27 18.25
C THR A 119 -13.73 11.40 18.94
N CYS A 120 -14.89 11.95 19.33
CA CYS A 120 -15.86 11.25 20.18
C CYS A 120 -17.01 10.59 19.38
N GLY A 121 -16.89 10.47 18.07
CA GLY A 121 -17.92 9.90 17.19
C GLY A 121 -17.71 8.39 16.95
N PRO A 122 -18.79 7.61 16.81
CA PRO A 122 -18.68 6.17 16.53
C PRO A 122 -17.94 5.87 15.21
N GLU A 123 -17.98 6.77 14.24
CA GLU A 123 -17.23 6.65 12.98
C GLU A 123 -15.72 6.80 13.19
N TYR A 124 -15.31 7.70 14.10
CA TYR A 124 -13.90 7.89 14.45
C TYR A 124 -13.35 6.65 15.15
N GLU A 125 -14.06 6.13 16.15
CA GLU A 125 -13.67 4.91 16.86
C GLU A 125 -13.68 3.67 15.96
N ALA A 126 -14.61 3.59 15.00
CA ALA A 126 -14.65 2.50 14.04
C ALA A 126 -13.42 2.52 13.13
N LEU A 127 -13.13 3.68 12.51
CA LEU A 127 -11.98 3.84 11.63
C LEU A 127 -10.66 3.69 12.39
N GLU A 128 -10.55 4.23 13.61
CA GLU A 128 -9.36 4.08 14.45
C GLU A 128 -9.09 2.60 14.78
N ARG A 129 -10.12 1.82 15.13
CA ARG A 129 -9.96 0.39 15.39
C ARG A 129 -9.56 -0.39 14.14
N GLU A 130 -10.18 -0.10 13.00
CA GLU A 130 -9.77 -0.70 11.72
C GLU A 130 -8.32 -0.35 11.39
N LEU A 131 -7.94 0.90 11.63
CA LEU A 131 -6.57 1.34 11.43
C LEU A 131 -5.59 0.74 12.41
N GLN A 132 -5.93 0.54 13.67
CA GLN A 132 -5.08 -0.18 14.61
C GLN A 132 -4.82 -1.60 14.13
N ILE A 133 -5.82 -2.26 13.55
CA ILE A 133 -5.65 -3.58 12.92
C ILE A 133 -4.74 -3.47 11.70
N ILE A 134 -4.92 -2.45 10.84
CA ILE A 134 -4.12 -2.24 9.62
C ILE A 134 -2.68 -1.75 9.91
N HIS A 135 -2.45 -0.94 10.94
CA HIS A 135 -1.12 -0.42 11.33
C HIS A 135 -0.33 -1.42 12.16
N SER A 136 -1.03 -2.32 12.86
CA SER A 136 -0.39 -3.53 13.38
C SER A 136 0.13 -4.43 12.25
N ASP A 137 -0.33 -4.20 11.01
CA ASP A 137 0.08 -4.95 9.84
C ASP A 137 1.44 -4.46 9.33
N ARG A 138 2.45 -5.33 9.43
CA ARG A 138 3.80 -5.12 8.91
C ARG A 138 3.81 -4.80 7.42
N TRP A 139 2.70 -5.04 6.72
CA TRP A 139 2.50 -4.64 5.34
C TRP A 139 2.71 -3.13 5.15
N ALA A 140 2.23 -2.31 6.10
CA ALA A 140 2.35 -0.87 6.02
C ALA A 140 3.81 -0.36 6.05
N LEU A 141 4.74 -1.16 6.60
CA LEU A 141 6.16 -0.83 6.71
C LEU A 141 6.93 -1.06 5.40
N LEU A 142 6.38 -1.82 4.46
CA LEU A 142 7.01 -2.00 3.16
C LEU A 142 6.95 -0.71 2.32
N PRO A 143 8.02 -0.36 1.58
CA PRO A 143 7.98 0.75 0.63
C PRO A 143 6.81 0.59 -0.34
N GLU A 144 6.14 1.70 -0.68
CA GLU A 144 4.92 1.69 -1.52
C GLU A 144 5.13 0.93 -2.82
N GLN A 145 6.25 1.18 -3.51
CA GLN A 145 6.59 0.50 -4.76
C GLN A 145 6.70 -1.02 -4.60
N VAL A 146 7.24 -1.50 -3.47
CA VAL A 146 7.34 -2.95 -3.16
C VAL A 146 5.94 -3.51 -2.94
N ARG A 147 5.09 -2.85 -2.15
CA ARG A 147 3.70 -3.27 -1.91
C ARG A 147 2.91 -3.40 -3.20
N GLN A 148 3.02 -2.41 -4.09
CA GLN A 148 2.33 -2.43 -5.39
C GLN A 148 2.76 -3.62 -6.24
N ARG A 149 4.06 -3.91 -6.30
CA ARG A 149 4.59 -5.05 -7.07
C ARG A 149 4.17 -6.39 -6.45
N VAL A 150 4.25 -6.53 -5.13
CA VAL A 150 3.81 -7.73 -4.43
C VAL A 150 2.30 -7.96 -4.62
N ALA A 151 1.48 -6.90 -4.60
CA ALA A 151 0.04 -6.99 -4.80
C ALA A 151 -0.38 -7.54 -6.18
N VAL A 152 0.52 -7.52 -7.18
CA VAL A 152 0.26 -8.12 -8.50
C VAL A 152 0.14 -9.64 -8.41
N TRP A 153 0.96 -10.28 -7.57
CA TRP A 153 1.05 -11.75 -7.50
C TRP A 153 0.60 -12.34 -6.15
N CYS A 154 0.48 -11.53 -5.10
CA CYS A 154 -0.01 -11.94 -3.78
C CYS A 154 -1.26 -11.14 -3.41
N ARG A 155 -2.43 -11.78 -3.53
CA ARG A 155 -3.71 -11.22 -3.08
C ARG A 155 -4.10 -11.83 -1.74
N PHE A 156 -4.26 -11.00 -0.71
CA PHE A 156 -4.71 -11.45 0.60
C PHE A 156 -6.18 -11.86 0.59
N GLN A 157 -6.50 -12.93 1.32
CA GLN A 157 -7.84 -13.37 1.60
C GLN A 157 -8.47 -12.47 2.68
N THR A 158 -9.80 -12.54 2.80
CA THR A 158 -10.53 -11.83 3.85
C THR A 158 -10.00 -12.21 5.23
N ARG A 159 -9.56 -11.21 6.00
CA ARG A 159 -8.94 -11.35 7.33
C ARG A 159 -7.63 -12.15 7.35
N GLU A 160 -6.94 -12.26 6.22
CA GLU A 160 -5.55 -12.71 6.19
C GLU A 160 -4.65 -11.51 6.54
N ARG A 161 -3.69 -11.72 7.45
CA ARG A 161 -2.77 -10.68 7.93
C ARG A 161 -1.38 -10.94 7.38
N PHE A 162 -0.71 -9.89 6.94
CA PHE A 162 0.66 -10.02 6.47
C PHE A 162 1.65 -10.06 7.64
N MET A 163 2.65 -10.94 7.55
CA MET A 163 3.66 -11.11 8.60
C MET A 163 5.05 -10.70 8.12
N LEU A 164 5.43 -11.09 6.90
CA LEU A 164 6.78 -10.87 6.40
C LEU A 164 6.81 -10.91 4.87
N TYR A 165 7.69 -10.09 4.29
CA TYR A 165 8.11 -10.21 2.90
C TYR A 165 9.64 -10.38 2.87
N LEU A 166 10.10 -11.38 2.13
CA LEU A 166 11.51 -11.64 1.87
C LEU A 166 11.75 -11.56 0.37
N ASN A 167 12.69 -10.72 -0.04
CA ASN A 167 13.09 -10.61 -1.44
C ASN A 167 13.87 -11.87 -1.88
N ASP A 168 13.67 -12.34 -3.11
CA ASP A 168 14.52 -13.43 -3.62
C ASP A 168 15.97 -12.94 -3.75
N ALA A 169 16.93 -13.75 -3.31
CA ALA A 169 18.36 -13.38 -3.27
C ALA A 169 18.95 -13.08 -4.65
N GLU A 170 18.33 -13.56 -5.74
CA GLU A 170 18.74 -13.23 -7.12
C GLU A 170 18.25 -11.84 -7.57
N MET A 171 17.34 -11.20 -6.83
CA MET A 171 16.80 -9.89 -7.17
C MET A 171 17.60 -8.77 -6.51
N ALA A 172 18.01 -7.78 -7.31
CA ALA A 172 18.59 -6.56 -6.79
C ALA A 172 17.57 -5.76 -5.95
N SER A 173 18.02 -4.91 -5.04
CA SER A 173 17.13 -4.13 -4.16
C SER A 173 16.14 -3.23 -4.92
N ARG A 174 16.54 -2.71 -6.09
CA ARG A 174 15.66 -1.90 -6.98
C ARG A 174 14.50 -2.71 -7.58
N ASP A 175 14.66 -4.03 -7.63
CA ASP A 175 13.72 -5.01 -8.21
C ASP A 175 12.89 -5.70 -7.11
N ALA A 176 13.00 -5.23 -5.86
CA ALA A 176 12.20 -5.72 -4.75
C ALA A 176 10.70 -5.65 -5.06
N GLY A 177 9.99 -6.70 -4.66
CA GLY A 177 8.57 -6.93 -4.92
C GLY A 177 8.27 -7.68 -6.23
N LEU A 178 9.23 -7.85 -7.14
CA LEU A 178 9.02 -8.61 -8.39
C LEU A 178 9.13 -10.14 -8.21
N ALA A 179 9.87 -10.59 -7.20
CA ALA A 179 9.93 -11.98 -6.79
C ALA A 179 10.22 -12.06 -5.28
N GLY A 180 9.90 -13.19 -4.67
CA GLY A 180 10.14 -13.40 -3.24
C GLY A 180 9.10 -14.26 -2.56
N LEU A 181 9.11 -14.21 -1.24
CA LEU A 181 8.24 -14.96 -0.36
C LEU A 181 7.45 -13.99 0.51
N VAL A 182 6.13 -14.11 0.49
CA VAL A 182 5.23 -13.46 1.44
C VAL A 182 4.76 -14.50 2.44
N ILE A 183 4.86 -14.18 3.71
CA ILE A 183 4.31 -14.96 4.82
C ILE A 183 3.12 -14.19 5.37
N THR A 184 1.99 -14.87 5.49
CA THR A 184 0.79 -14.38 6.13
C THR A 184 0.47 -15.23 7.34
N ASP A 185 -0.56 -14.83 8.08
CA ASP A 185 -1.03 -15.62 9.22
C ASP A 185 -1.62 -17.00 8.81
N ARG A 186 -1.81 -17.27 7.51
CA ARG A 186 -2.43 -18.50 6.97
C ARG A 186 -1.56 -19.31 6.02
N ARG A 187 -0.71 -18.66 5.22
CA ARG A 187 0.03 -19.33 4.13
C ARG A 187 1.33 -18.63 3.81
N MET A 188 2.21 -19.38 3.15
CA MET A 188 3.33 -18.81 2.41
C MET A 188 2.93 -18.67 0.95
N VAL A 189 3.10 -17.50 0.36
CA VAL A 189 2.92 -17.24 -1.07
C VAL A 189 4.28 -16.94 -1.66
N TYR A 190 4.68 -17.66 -2.70
CA TYR A 190 5.98 -17.47 -3.34
C TYR A 190 5.83 -17.18 -4.82
N HIS A 191 6.67 -16.28 -5.31
CA HIS A 191 6.70 -15.92 -6.71
C HIS A 191 8.14 -15.81 -7.22
N LYS A 192 8.42 -16.50 -8.33
CA LYS A 192 9.73 -16.50 -8.98
C LYS A 192 9.55 -16.67 -10.49
N PHE A 193 9.84 -15.60 -11.24
CA PHE A 193 9.66 -15.54 -12.70
C PHE A 193 8.24 -15.97 -13.11
N HIS A 194 8.09 -17.09 -13.83
CA HIS A 194 6.80 -17.61 -14.29
C HIS A 194 6.13 -18.57 -13.30
N HIS A 195 6.76 -18.82 -12.14
CA HIS A 195 6.20 -19.68 -11.12
C HIS A 195 5.57 -18.83 -10.00
N ASN A 196 4.31 -19.10 -9.72
CA ASN A 196 3.58 -18.58 -8.57
C ASN A 196 2.96 -19.77 -7.86
N GLY A 197 3.06 -19.81 -6.54
CA GLY A 197 2.48 -20.88 -5.75
C GLY A 197 2.24 -20.45 -4.33
N GLN A 198 1.54 -21.32 -3.60
CA GLN A 198 1.20 -21.08 -2.21
C GLN A 198 1.26 -22.39 -1.41
N VAL A 199 1.59 -22.26 -0.14
CA VAL A 199 1.65 -23.35 0.83
C VAL A 199 0.83 -22.94 2.04
N ASP A 200 -0.20 -23.72 2.36
CA ASP A 200 -1.02 -23.52 3.56
C ASP A 200 -0.20 -23.88 4.81
N LEU A 201 -0.10 -22.94 5.76
CA LEU A 201 0.67 -23.13 7.00
C LEU A 201 -0.09 -23.97 8.05
N SER A 202 -1.40 -24.15 7.90
CA SER A 202 -2.19 -25.05 8.74
C SER A 202 -1.96 -26.52 8.39
N SER A 203 -1.47 -26.80 7.18
CA SER A 203 -1.16 -28.15 6.74
C SER A 203 0.20 -28.60 7.29
N PRO A 204 0.32 -29.84 7.82
CA PRO A 204 1.61 -30.36 8.22
C PRO A 204 2.59 -30.43 7.04
N GLY A 205 3.84 -30.07 7.29
CA GLY A 205 4.88 -30.07 6.25
C GLY A 205 6.26 -29.78 6.80
N THR A 206 7.26 -29.95 5.94
CA THR A 206 8.65 -29.65 6.27
C THR A 206 9.19 -28.57 5.35
N LEU A 207 9.73 -27.52 5.95
CA LEU A 207 10.48 -26.47 5.27
C LEU A 207 11.98 -26.81 5.35
N LEU A 208 12.56 -27.13 4.21
CA LEU A 208 13.96 -27.52 4.08
C LEU A 208 14.79 -26.32 3.65
N LEU A 209 15.76 -25.95 4.48
CA LEU A 209 16.73 -24.89 4.21
C LEU A 209 18.04 -25.54 3.78
N LYS A 210 18.35 -25.47 2.48
CA LYS A 210 19.63 -25.94 1.95
C LYS A 210 20.58 -24.76 1.81
N LYS A 211 21.65 -24.76 2.62
CA LYS A 211 22.69 -23.74 2.53
C LYS A 211 23.50 -23.93 1.24
N MET A 212 23.66 -22.85 0.49
CA MET A 212 24.60 -22.70 -0.62
C MET A 212 25.64 -21.65 -0.22
N ASP A 213 26.65 -21.41 -1.08
CA ASP A 213 27.75 -20.50 -0.76
C ASP A 213 27.24 -19.07 -0.44
N ASP A 214 26.39 -18.51 -1.30
CA ASP A 214 25.94 -17.12 -1.20
C ASP A 214 24.45 -16.95 -0.83
N PHE A 215 23.69 -18.04 -0.73
CA PHE A 215 22.25 -17.99 -0.46
C PHE A 215 21.74 -19.27 0.21
N ILE A 216 20.51 -19.22 0.72
CA ILE A 216 19.80 -20.38 1.24
C ILE A 216 18.67 -20.72 0.27
N GLN A 217 18.68 -21.94 -0.26
CA GLN A 217 17.61 -22.43 -1.12
C GLN A 217 16.49 -23.02 -0.27
N LEU A 218 15.29 -22.48 -0.41
CA LEU A 218 14.12 -22.91 0.33
C LEU A 218 13.32 -23.95 -0.47
N TYR A 219 12.98 -25.07 0.17
CA TYR A 219 12.07 -26.07 -0.37
C TYR A 219 10.96 -26.37 0.64
N TYR A 220 9.79 -26.73 0.14
CA TYR A 220 8.68 -27.25 0.93
C TYR A 220 8.36 -28.69 0.54
N GLU A 221 8.16 -29.54 1.53
CA GLU A 221 7.74 -30.93 1.39
C GLU A 221 6.45 -31.13 2.19
N GLY A 222 5.33 -31.34 1.48
CA GLY A 222 4.02 -31.52 2.11
C GLY A 222 3.88 -32.92 2.69
N TRP A 223 3.15 -33.06 3.81
CA TRP A 223 2.97 -34.36 4.48
C TRP A 223 2.33 -35.43 3.59
N ASN A 224 1.46 -35.02 2.67
CA ASN A 224 0.72 -35.90 1.77
C ASN A 224 1.52 -36.33 0.53
N MET A 225 2.73 -35.78 0.32
CA MET A 225 3.61 -36.13 -0.79
C MET A 225 5.08 -36.26 -0.34
N PRO A 226 5.41 -37.26 0.51
CA PRO A 226 6.78 -37.49 0.93
C PRO A 226 7.69 -37.72 -0.28
N GLY A 227 8.87 -37.10 -0.29
CA GLY A 227 9.83 -37.13 -1.39
C GLY A 227 9.58 -36.09 -2.48
N HIS A 228 8.38 -35.47 -2.54
CA HIS A 228 8.10 -34.41 -3.50
C HIS A 228 8.41 -33.04 -2.91
N ARG A 229 9.54 -32.46 -3.35
CA ARG A 229 10.01 -31.15 -2.89
C ARG A 229 9.65 -30.06 -3.88
N VAL A 230 8.92 -29.06 -3.41
CA VAL A 230 8.60 -27.85 -4.16
C VAL A 230 9.65 -26.80 -3.84
N LYS A 231 10.36 -26.33 -4.87
CA LYS A 231 11.31 -25.23 -4.73
C LYS A 231 10.53 -23.90 -4.59
N LEU A 232 10.79 -23.16 -3.52
CA LEU A 232 10.12 -21.87 -3.26
C LEU A 232 10.95 -20.72 -3.82
N VAL A 233 11.86 -20.17 -3.01
CA VAL A 233 12.72 -19.01 -3.34
C VAL A 233 14.15 -19.23 -2.88
N LYS A 234 15.05 -18.35 -3.31
CA LYS A 234 16.39 -18.22 -2.71
C LYS A 234 16.36 -17.06 -1.71
N LEU A 235 16.91 -17.27 -0.53
CA LEU A 235 16.97 -16.26 0.53
C LEU A 235 18.41 -15.85 0.79
N LYS A 236 18.63 -14.61 1.20
CA LYS A 236 19.92 -14.22 1.74
C LYS A 236 20.13 -14.89 3.10
N PRO A 237 21.38 -15.20 3.49
CA PRO A 237 21.65 -15.84 4.78
C PRO A 237 21.04 -15.10 5.99
N GLU A 238 21.05 -13.76 5.98
CA GLU A 238 20.49 -12.92 7.04
C GLU A 238 18.96 -13.04 7.17
N ASP A 239 18.26 -13.34 6.07
CA ASP A 239 16.80 -13.43 6.04
C ASP A 239 16.28 -14.76 6.61
N ALA A 240 17.11 -15.80 6.65
CA ALA A 240 16.71 -17.12 7.15
C ALA A 240 16.38 -17.11 8.65
N ASN A 241 17.07 -16.29 9.44
CA ASN A 241 16.76 -16.13 10.87
C ASN A 241 15.42 -15.43 11.06
N ASN A 242 15.14 -14.40 10.26
CA ASN A 242 13.85 -13.71 10.27
C ASN A 242 12.72 -14.64 9.85
N LEU A 243 12.94 -15.48 8.83
CA LEU A 243 12.01 -16.51 8.41
C LEU A 243 11.69 -17.47 9.56
N ALA A 244 12.72 -18.06 10.17
CA ALA A 244 12.55 -19.04 11.25
C ALA A 244 11.80 -18.44 12.45
N ALA A 245 12.16 -17.22 12.86
CA ALA A 245 11.51 -16.54 13.99
C ALA A 245 10.02 -16.24 13.75
N ASN A 246 9.60 -16.01 12.50
CA ASN A 246 8.19 -15.78 12.18
C ASN A 246 7.40 -17.08 12.02
N LEU A 247 8.07 -18.20 11.74
CA LEU A 247 7.44 -19.49 11.53
C LEU A 247 7.33 -20.33 12.81
N THR A 248 7.93 -19.92 13.93
CA THR A 248 7.80 -20.63 15.22
C THR A 248 6.36 -20.68 15.74
N GLU A 249 5.48 -19.81 15.26
CA GLU A 249 4.05 -19.78 15.62
C GLU A 249 3.24 -20.92 14.95
N TYR A 250 3.85 -21.67 14.03
CA TYR A 250 3.20 -22.75 13.26
C TYR A 250 3.72 -24.14 13.65
N PRO A 251 3.16 -24.78 14.69
CA PRO A 251 3.66 -26.06 15.19
C PRO A 251 3.53 -27.22 14.19
N THR A 252 2.68 -27.06 13.17
CA THR A 252 2.49 -28.00 12.06
C THR A 252 3.63 -27.98 11.04
N LEU A 253 4.42 -26.90 11.00
CA LEU A 253 5.51 -26.73 10.06
C LEU A 253 6.84 -27.02 10.73
N GLN A 254 7.52 -28.09 10.31
CA GLN A 254 8.88 -28.39 10.76
C GLN A 254 9.90 -27.64 9.93
N ILE A 255 10.90 -27.03 10.57
CA ILE A 255 12.00 -26.37 9.86
C ILE A 255 13.26 -27.24 10.02
N GLN A 256 13.83 -27.67 8.89
CA GLN A 256 15.03 -28.49 8.87
C GLN A 256 16.14 -27.79 8.08
N GLN A 257 17.31 -27.65 8.69
CA GLN A 257 18.52 -27.21 8.00
C GLN A 257 19.24 -28.45 7.46
N SER A 258 19.42 -28.55 6.14
CA SER A 258 20.26 -29.62 5.60
C SER A 258 21.72 -29.20 5.74
N GLY A 259 22.51 -29.97 6.47
CA GLY A 259 23.97 -29.88 6.41
C GLY A 259 24.44 -30.02 4.97
N ALA A 260 25.43 -29.23 4.57
CA ALA A 260 26.06 -29.31 3.26
C ALA A 260 26.77 -30.65 3.07
#